data_AF-A0A522FJK8-F1
#
_entry.id   AF-A0A522FJK8-F1
#
_cell.length_a   1.000
_cell.length_b   1.000
_cell.length_c   1.000
_cell.angle_alpha   90.00
_cell.angle_beta   90.00
_cell.angle_gamma   90.00
#
_symmetry.space_group_name_H-M   'P 1'
#
loop_
_entity.id
_entity.type
_entity.pdbx_description
1 polymer ?
#
loop_
_entity_poly.entity_id
_entity_poly.type
_entity_poly.pdbx_seq_one_letter_code
_entity_poly.pdbx_strand_id
1 'polypeptide(L)'
;MKSNSKTISELMDEELLRESSITSNFRLGKELYESKNVEITEFTGAKVSAIVHGGTSRKVELILNKDFLNWKCTCRLNQDKYCKHTVAVGLEIINKK
;
A
#
# COMPACT_ATOMS: atom_id res chain seq x y z
N MET A 1 23.97 -20.18 -3.33
CA MET A 1 23.12 -19.60 -2.25
C MET A 1 21.91 -18.97 -2.92
N LYS A 2 20.71 -19.51 -2.73
CA LYS A 2 19.49 -18.84 -3.23
C LYS A 2 19.25 -17.65 -2.32
N SER A 3 19.45 -16.44 -2.84
CA SER A 3 19.03 -15.22 -2.16
C SER A 3 17.50 -15.24 -2.14
N ASN A 4 16.89 -15.68 -1.03
CA ASN A 4 15.46 -15.50 -0.79
C ASN A 4 15.25 -14.01 -0.47
N SER A 5 15.20 -13.16 -1.50
CA SER A 5 14.77 -11.78 -1.31
C SER A 5 13.28 -11.79 -1.05
N LYS A 6 12.86 -11.37 0.14
CA LYS A 6 11.44 -11.13 0.43
C LYS A 6 10.87 -10.15 -0.60
N THR A 7 9.59 -10.30 -0.90
CA THR A 7 8.84 -9.39 -1.74
C THR A 7 7.90 -8.53 -0.90
N ILE A 8 7.45 -7.39 -1.43
CA ILE A 8 6.46 -6.53 -0.75
C ILE A 8 5.19 -7.33 -0.40
N SER A 9 4.74 -8.22 -1.28
CA SER A 9 3.53 -9.01 -1.04
C SER A 9 3.71 -10.01 0.12
N GLU A 10 4.92 -10.52 0.38
CA GLU A 10 5.22 -11.40 1.52
C GLU A 10 5.31 -10.65 2.85
N LEU A 11 5.59 -9.35 2.82
CA LEU A 11 5.70 -8.50 4.01
C LEU A 11 4.41 -7.77 4.38
N MET A 12 3.37 -7.88 3.55
CA MET A 12 2.09 -7.23 3.78
C MET A 12 0.98 -8.26 3.96
N ASP A 13 0.20 -8.05 5.01
CA ASP A 13 -1.08 -8.68 5.26
C ASP A 13 -2.10 -7.63 5.77
N GLU A 14 -3.36 -8.05 5.88
CA GLU A 14 -4.44 -7.14 6.28
C GLU A 14 -4.31 -6.68 7.74
N GLU A 15 -3.74 -7.51 8.61
CA GLU A 15 -3.53 -7.20 10.03
C GLU A 15 -2.50 -6.07 10.18
N LEU A 16 -1.36 -6.17 9.50
CA LEU A 16 -0.34 -5.13 9.46
C LEU A 16 -0.91 -3.80 8.95
N LEU A 17 -1.74 -3.83 7.90
CA LEU A 17 -2.40 -2.63 7.38
C LEU A 17 -3.33 -1.99 8.41
N ARG A 18 -4.04 -2.81 9.18
CA ARG A 18 -4.94 -2.35 10.25
C ARG A 18 -4.16 -1.74 11.41
N GLU A 19 -3.06 -2.35 11.85
CA GLU A 19 -2.23 -1.86 12.96
C GLU A 19 -1.40 -0.61 12.59
N SER A 20 -0.95 -0.55 11.34
CA SER A 20 -0.14 0.54 10.81
C SER A 20 -0.95 1.76 10.38
N SER A 21 -2.28 1.67 10.39
CA SER A 21 -3.19 2.78 10.12
C SER A 21 -4.02 3.13 11.36
N ILE A 22 -4.77 4.23 11.28
CA ILE A 22 -5.87 4.48 12.22
C ILE A 22 -7.15 3.86 11.67
N THR A 23 -8.10 3.52 12.55
CA THR A 23 -9.35 2.83 12.18
C THR A 23 -10.11 3.48 11.02
N SER A 24 -10.20 4.81 11.00
CA SER A 24 -10.86 5.55 9.92
C SER A 24 -10.11 5.45 8.58
N ASN A 25 -8.79 5.49 8.59
CA ASN A 25 -7.97 5.31 7.39
C ASN A 25 -8.10 3.89 6.85
N PHE A 26 -8.13 2.88 7.72
CA PHE A 26 -8.33 1.50 7.30
C PHE A 26 -9.69 1.32 6.60
N ARG A 27 -10.77 1.77 7.25
CA ARG A 27 -12.14 1.70 6.69
C ARG A 27 -12.21 2.39 5.32
N LEU A 28 -11.75 3.63 5.23
CA LEU A 28 -11.79 4.40 3.98
C LEU A 28 -10.87 3.79 2.91
N GLY A 29 -9.75 3.18 3.30
CA GLY A 29 -8.86 2.49 2.37
C GLY A 29 -9.50 1.25 1.79
N LYS A 30 -10.22 0.47 2.61
CA LYS A 30 -11.01 -0.68 2.17
C LYS A 30 -12.10 -0.27 1.17
N GLU A 31 -12.82 0.82 1.43
CA GLU A 31 -13.81 1.36 0.50
C GLU A 31 -13.21 1.76 -0.85
N LEU A 32 -12.02 2.37 -0.85
CA LEU A 32 -11.31 2.72 -2.09
C LEU A 32 -10.89 1.48 -2.89
N TYR A 33 -10.40 0.44 -2.19
CA TYR A 33 -10.07 -0.85 -2.79
C TYR A 33 -11.31 -1.54 -3.39
N GLU A 34 -12.39 -1.67 -2.61
CA GLU A 34 -13.64 -2.32 -3.05
C GLU A 34 -14.30 -1.59 -4.24
N SER A 35 -14.15 -0.27 -4.31
CA SER A 35 -14.61 0.56 -5.42
C SER A 35 -13.75 0.43 -6.68
N LYS A 36 -12.71 -0.43 -6.68
CA LYS A 36 -11.74 -0.61 -7.77
C LYS A 36 -11.05 0.68 -8.21
N ASN A 37 -10.78 1.57 -7.25
CA ASN A 37 -10.14 2.85 -7.52
C ASN A 37 -8.60 2.79 -7.49
N VAL A 38 -8.00 1.59 -7.40
CA VAL A 38 -6.55 1.42 -7.34
C VAL A 38 -6.02 0.97 -8.69
N GLU A 39 -5.13 1.77 -9.26
CA GLU A 39 -4.42 1.46 -10.50
C GLU A 39 -2.94 1.25 -10.18
N ILE A 40 -2.47 0.01 -10.32
CA ILE A 40 -1.05 -0.31 -10.14
C ILE A 40 -0.30 0.07 -11.43
N THR A 41 0.60 1.04 -11.33
CA THR A 41 1.41 1.52 -12.47
C THR A 41 2.78 0.83 -12.57
N GLU A 42 3.25 0.23 -11.47
CA GLU A 42 4.50 -0.52 -11.42
C GLU A 42 4.40 -1.57 -10.32
N PHE A 43 4.74 -2.82 -10.61
CA PHE A 43 4.79 -3.88 -9.61
C PHE A 43 6.03 -4.74 -9.84
N THR A 44 6.94 -4.71 -8.88
CA THR A 44 8.12 -5.56 -8.80
C THR A 44 8.21 -6.17 -7.40
N GLY A 45 9.07 -7.16 -7.19
CA GLY A 45 9.27 -7.72 -5.85
C GLY A 45 9.67 -6.68 -4.80
N ALA A 46 10.40 -5.63 -5.19
CA ALA A 46 10.96 -4.62 -4.30
C ALA A 46 10.25 -3.25 -4.33
N LYS A 47 9.36 -3.01 -5.29
CA LYS A 47 8.70 -1.71 -5.46
C LYS A 47 7.31 -1.86 -6.05
N VAL A 48 6.35 -1.14 -5.48
CA VAL A 48 5.02 -0.95 -6.05
C VAL A 48 4.74 0.55 -6.18
N SER A 49 4.34 0.99 -7.37
CA SER A 49 3.83 2.34 -7.61
C SER A 49 2.37 2.23 -8.05
N ALA A 50 1.51 3.08 -7.50
CA ALA A 50 0.09 3.05 -7.80
C ALA A 50 -0.52 4.47 -7.82
N ILE A 51 -1.61 4.60 -8.57
CA ILE A 51 -2.50 5.75 -8.56
C ILE A 51 -3.80 5.30 -7.90
N VAL A 52 -4.23 6.03 -6.87
CA VAL A 52 -5.53 5.82 -6.23
C VAL A 52 -6.46 6.94 -6.67
N HIS A 53 -7.51 6.57 -7.40
CA HIS A 53 -8.55 7.46 -7.91
C HIS A 53 -9.59 7.76 -6.82
N GLY A 54 -10.18 8.95 -6.87
CA GLY A 54 -11.11 9.46 -5.88
C GLY A 54 -11.41 10.94 -6.16
N GLY A 55 -11.77 11.73 -5.14
CA GLY A 55 -11.99 13.18 -5.34
C GLY A 55 -10.75 13.93 -5.87
N THR A 56 -9.55 13.43 -5.57
CA THR A 56 -8.30 13.85 -6.21
C THR A 56 -7.38 12.64 -6.28
N SER A 57 -6.86 12.32 -7.46
CA SER A 57 -5.96 11.18 -7.61
C SER A 57 -4.69 11.36 -6.79
N ARG A 58 -4.26 10.29 -6.12
CA ARG A 58 -3.06 10.28 -5.28
C ARG A 58 -2.09 9.22 -5.75
N LYS A 59 -0.80 9.57 -5.78
CA LYS A 59 0.27 8.62 -6.05
C LYS A 59 0.70 7.99 -4.73
N VAL A 60 0.84 6.67 -4.75
CA VAL A 60 1.39 5.87 -3.65
C VAL A 60 2.60 5.12 -4.19
N GLU A 61 3.68 5.12 -3.41
CA GLU A 61 4.88 4.34 -3.68
C GLU A 61 5.21 3.52 -2.44
N LEU A 62 5.42 2.22 -2.64
CA LEU A 62 5.90 1.28 -1.64
C LEU A 62 7.26 0.77 -2.10
N ILE A 63 8.26 0.80 -1.22
CA ILE A 63 9.64 0.43 -1.54
C ILE A 63 10.16 -0.47 -0.42
N LEU A 64 10.53 -1.70 -0.77
CA LEU A 64 11.21 -2.61 0.12
C LEU A 64 12.72 -2.33 0.13
N ASN A 65 13.21 -1.84 1.25
CA ASN A 65 14.64 -1.59 1.48
C ASN A 65 15.17 -2.60 2.48
N LYS A 66 15.94 -3.59 1.99
CA LYS A 66 16.40 -4.77 2.74
C LYS A 66 15.20 -5.55 3.31
N ASP A 67 14.80 -5.24 4.53
CA ASP A 67 13.69 -5.89 5.27
C ASP A 67 12.62 -4.88 5.73
N PHE A 68 12.75 -3.60 5.38
CA PHE A 68 11.82 -2.55 5.78
C PHE A 68 10.98 -2.06 4.62
N LEU A 69 9.67 -2.02 4.82
CA LEU A 69 8.74 -1.43 3.87
C LEU A 69 8.64 0.07 4.12
N ASN A 70 9.16 0.86 3.18
CA ASN A 70 8.95 2.31 3.14
C ASN A 70 7.75 2.63 2.27
N TRP A 71 7.02 3.67 2.63
CA TRP A 71 5.87 4.13 1.86
C TRP A 71 5.89 5.65 1.70
N LYS A 72 5.29 6.11 0.61
CA LYS A 72 5.06 7.52 0.33
C LYS A 72 3.70 7.69 -0.30
N CYS A 73 2.95 8.69 0.14
CA CYS A 73 1.71 9.10 -0.50
C CYS A 73 1.68 10.61 -0.70
N THR A 74 1.13 11.07 -1.83
CA THR A 74 1.01 12.51 -2.11
C THR A 74 -0.08 13.22 -1.31
N CYS A 75 -0.84 12.54 -0.45
CA CYS A 75 -1.90 13.17 0.35
C CYS A 75 -1.41 13.95 1.59
N ARG A 76 -0.10 13.95 1.88
CA ARG A 76 0.58 14.67 3.00
C ARG A 76 -0.02 14.48 4.41
N LEU A 77 -0.96 13.56 4.57
CA LEU A 77 -1.67 13.27 5.80
C LEU A 77 -0.84 12.31 6.66
N ASN A 78 -0.52 12.75 7.89
CA ASN A 78 0.11 12.00 8.98
C ASN A 78 1.17 10.96 8.54
N GLN A 79 2.44 11.38 8.49
CA GLN A 79 3.54 10.58 7.91
C GLN A 79 3.90 9.34 8.75
N ASP A 80 3.45 9.25 10.00
CA ASP A 80 3.78 8.13 10.90
C ASP A 80 2.80 6.95 10.78
N LYS A 81 1.69 7.12 10.06
CA LYS A 81 0.66 6.08 9.88
C LYS A 81 0.24 5.95 8.42
N TYR A 82 -0.23 4.77 8.05
CA TYR A 82 -0.77 4.54 6.72
C TYR A 82 -2.04 5.36 6.52
N CYS A 83 -2.05 6.14 5.45
CA CYS A 83 -3.24 6.82 4.99
C CYS A 83 -4.18 5.85 4.26
N LYS A 84 -5.43 6.25 4.05
CA LYS A 84 -6.41 5.45 3.30
C LYS A 84 -5.92 4.99 1.91
N HIS A 85 -5.15 5.80 1.20
CA HIS A 85 -4.62 5.43 -0.12
C HIS A 85 -3.53 4.34 -0.01
N THR A 86 -2.66 4.43 1.00
CA THR A 86 -1.65 3.38 1.26
C THR A 86 -2.32 2.07 1.64
N VAL A 87 -3.37 2.11 2.46
CA VAL A 87 -4.16 0.92 2.80
C VAL A 87 -4.80 0.31 1.55
N ALA A 88 -5.46 1.11 0.71
CA ALA A 88 -6.11 0.62 -0.51
C ALA A 88 -5.12 -0.11 -1.43
N VAL A 89 -3.92 0.47 -1.62
CA VAL A 89 -2.85 -0.15 -2.41
C VAL A 89 -2.34 -1.43 -1.76
N GLY A 90 -2.19 -1.46 -0.44
CA GLY A 90 -1.81 -2.66 0.27
C GLY A 90 -2.80 -3.81 0.08
N LEU A 91 -4.11 -3.52 0.19
CA LEU A 91 -5.16 -4.51 -0.04
C LEU A 91 -5.15 -5.02 -1.49
N GLU A 92 -4.92 -4.14 -2.46
CA GLU A 92 -4.78 -4.52 -3.87
C GLU A 92 -3.61 -5.49 -4.09
N ILE A 93 -2.46 -5.24 -3.45
CA ILE A 93 -1.27 -6.10 -3.54
C ILE A 93 -1.53 -7.46 -2.90
N ILE A 94 -2.14 -7.50 -1.71
CA ILE A 94 -2.43 -8.73 -0.98
C ILE A 94 -3.34 -9.66 -1.79
N ASN A 95 -4.37 -9.09 -2.44
CA ASN A 95 -5.38 -9.85 -3.17
C ASN A 95 -5.02 -10.15 -4.64
N LYS A 96 -3.93 -9.59 -5.15
CA LYS A 96 -3.38 -9.90 -6.49
C LYS A 96 -2.36 -11.06 -6.49
N LYS A 97 -2.08 -11.66 -5.33
CA LYS A 97 -1.26 -12.88 -5.20
C LYS A 97 -1.91 -14.04 -5.96
#